data_AF-A0A8I2ZTI0-F1
#
_entry.id   AF-A0A8I2ZTI0-F1
#
_cell.length_a   1.000
_cell.length_b   1.000
_cell.length_c   1.000
_cell.angle_alpha   90.00
_cell.angle_beta   90.00
_cell.angle_gamma   90.00
#
_symmetry.space_group_name_H-M   'P 1'
#
loop_
_entity.id
_entity.type
_entity.pdbx_description
1 polymer ?
#
loop_
_entity_poly.entity_id
_entity_poly.type
_entity_poly.pdbx_seq_one_letter_code
_entity_poly.pdbx_strand_id
1 'polypeptide(L)'
;MIFHSEHAYQRQSSVQQEEAKVRWDSDSELKVVSRSLLRVQKWSLLIGLCCINAALIYVAFTYYQAWILFIILLSSNTMLQFIMILCIVAHTLVTRVLCFWIFRKENKPESPERFVMLLPCYNETLGELTRSLDSLIAQKNIGDHPRTIFIVVDGNVKGPGMEKTTQQYLLEDILEPGPSRTFENGYRARDGLFMPTKVQTGFYKGIPYVFVGKRYNQGKRDSLCFARSFIYHYQVRSANVMTMFNNDLFEYIGNAFMQHGLEHIEYLVGMDADTVFDQFCIWEMIREIRKNPKLVGVCGHVCVDYDGSNWGLWSLYQSVEYSQTQGLRRLFQSRITGKVNCLPGCCQLIKVDQATFGDEVLRERFGYCPKPNDIMTMHIMGNYSEDSIHASIIFSLFPKRQTAQALRAKAFTIVPQNWTVFLSQRKRWALGSITNEFVMIFRPGIILVERLQSIVAVLTWFITPFIMAAVVKLILILIERGDELVKDPVFMTLISILACRYFYSLCIGFWLPRNWFESAQYFVGYFFHFITSPFCNVVVLVYSLFNSDDFKWGKTREVIDPEGEKGDGLGGRGTH
;
A
#
# COMPACT_ATOMS: atom_id res chain seq x y z
N MET A 1 45.02 23.09 -36.87
CA MET A 1 45.18 22.22 -35.69
C MET A 1 44.48 22.87 -34.52
N ILE A 2 43.40 22.25 -34.03
CA ILE A 2 43.09 22.01 -32.61
C ILE A 2 41.76 21.25 -32.63
N PHE A 3 41.77 20.12 -31.94
CA PHE A 3 40.92 18.96 -32.10
C PHE A 3 39.46 19.19 -31.67
N HIS A 4 38.52 18.74 -32.50
CA HIS A 4 37.25 18.19 -32.02
C HIS A 4 37.56 16.83 -31.39
N SER A 5 37.52 16.78 -30.06
CA SER A 5 37.57 15.55 -29.28
C SER A 5 36.13 15.18 -28.92
N GLU A 6 35.58 14.19 -29.61
CA GLU A 6 34.42 13.42 -29.16
C GLU A 6 34.78 12.71 -27.85
N HIS A 7 34.50 13.36 -26.71
CA HIS A 7 34.48 12.64 -25.43
C HIS A 7 33.16 11.89 -25.33
N ALA A 8 33.20 10.60 -25.70
CA ALA A 8 32.27 9.61 -25.20
C ALA A 8 32.23 9.71 -23.66
N TYR A 9 31.07 10.10 -23.11
CA TYR A 9 30.81 10.16 -21.68
C TYR A 9 30.75 8.73 -21.10
N GLN A 10 31.90 8.09 -20.93
CA GLN A 10 32.04 6.94 -20.04
C GLN A 10 32.07 7.49 -18.60
N ARG A 11 30.90 7.78 -18.05
CA ARG A 11 30.74 8.22 -16.65
C ARG A 11 31.02 7.02 -15.73
N GLN A 12 32.26 6.86 -15.27
CA GLN A 12 32.58 5.89 -14.20
C GLN A 12 31.92 6.33 -12.90
N SER A 13 30.86 5.63 -12.50
CA SER A 13 30.23 5.75 -11.19
C SER A 13 30.58 4.49 -10.41
N SER A 14 31.76 4.44 -9.79
CA SER A 14 32.13 3.33 -8.91
C SER A 14 31.34 3.41 -7.61
N VAL A 15 30.32 2.57 -7.46
CA VAL A 15 29.61 2.38 -6.19
C VAL A 15 30.34 1.35 -5.34
N GLN A 16 30.30 1.53 -4.03
CA GLN A 16 30.84 0.56 -3.08
C GLN A 16 29.69 -0.26 -2.50
N GLN A 17 29.80 -1.58 -2.51
CA GLN A 17 28.77 -2.44 -1.93
C GLN A 17 28.93 -2.47 -0.42
N GLU A 18 27.83 -2.31 0.32
CA GLU A 18 27.77 -2.49 1.76
C GLU A 18 28.35 -3.86 2.18
N GLU A 19 29.15 -3.86 3.25
CA GLU A 19 29.68 -5.08 3.85
C GLU A 19 28.53 -6.01 4.28
N ALA A 20 28.81 -7.32 4.25
CA ALA A 20 27.87 -8.31 4.74
C ALA A 20 27.64 -8.07 6.25
N LYS A 21 26.43 -7.64 6.62
CA LYS A 21 26.02 -7.67 8.03
C LYS A 21 25.93 -9.14 8.46
N VAL A 22 26.44 -9.45 9.64
CA VAL A 22 26.38 -10.80 10.21
C VAL A 22 24.91 -11.21 10.28
N ARG A 23 24.57 -12.26 9.53
CA ARG A 23 23.28 -12.92 9.58
C ARG A 23 23.15 -13.55 10.97
N TRP A 24 22.19 -13.09 11.76
CA TRP A 24 21.71 -13.90 12.88
C TRP A 24 21.10 -15.16 12.25
N ASP A 25 21.50 -16.37 12.66
CA ASP A 25 20.81 -17.58 12.22
C ASP A 25 19.42 -17.62 12.88
N SER A 26 18.49 -16.95 12.20
CA SER A 26 17.19 -16.56 12.71
C SER A 26 16.16 -17.69 12.76
N ASP A 27 16.53 -18.91 12.37
CA ASP A 27 15.61 -20.03 12.44
C ASP A 27 15.77 -20.88 13.68
N SER A 28 16.98 -20.96 14.24
CA SER A 28 17.31 -21.86 15.35
C SER A 28 17.15 -21.16 16.69
N GLU A 29 17.83 -20.03 16.91
CA GLU A 29 17.82 -19.30 18.20
C GLU A 29 16.56 -18.45 18.42
N LEU A 30 15.81 -18.21 17.34
CA LEU A 30 14.80 -17.16 17.22
C LEU A 30 13.37 -17.68 17.16
N LYS A 31 13.13 -18.85 16.55
CA LYS A 31 11.79 -19.45 16.43
C LYS A 31 11.19 -19.78 17.79
N VAL A 32 12.00 -19.98 18.83
CA VAL A 32 11.51 -20.31 20.17
C VAL A 32 11.27 -19.03 21.00
N VAL A 33 12.25 -18.12 21.06
CA VAL A 33 12.17 -16.89 21.88
C VAL A 33 11.24 -15.84 21.27
N SER A 34 11.30 -15.61 19.95
CA SER A 34 10.42 -14.64 19.29
C SER A 34 8.96 -15.11 19.30
N ARG A 35 8.68 -16.39 19.04
CA ARG A 35 7.29 -16.90 19.07
C ARG A 35 6.71 -16.91 20.47
N SER A 36 7.49 -17.23 21.51
CA SER A 36 6.99 -17.16 22.88
C SER A 36 6.70 -15.71 23.30
N LEU A 37 7.60 -14.77 23.00
CA LEU A 37 7.41 -13.35 23.26
C LEU A 37 6.18 -12.79 22.53
N LEU A 38 6.04 -13.07 21.23
CA LEU A 38 4.89 -12.63 20.43
C LEU A 38 3.59 -13.23 20.93
N ARG A 39 3.58 -14.52 21.33
CA ARG A 39 2.40 -15.14 21.95
C ARG A 39 2.04 -14.46 23.27
N VAL A 40 3.01 -14.17 24.13
CA VAL A 40 2.78 -13.46 25.39
C VAL A 40 2.18 -12.09 25.09
N GLN A 41 2.77 -11.30 24.18
CA GLN A 41 2.24 -9.99 23.80
C GLN A 41 0.82 -10.08 23.22
N LYS A 42 0.54 -11.09 22.38
CA LYS A 42 -0.81 -11.36 21.85
C LYS A 42 -1.82 -11.60 22.96
N TRP A 43 -1.51 -12.51 23.88
CA TRP A 43 -2.43 -12.84 24.98
C TRP A 43 -2.56 -11.69 25.98
N SER A 44 -1.49 -10.95 26.27
CA SER A 44 -1.55 -9.72 27.08
C SER A 44 -2.45 -8.67 26.42
N LEU A 45 -2.34 -8.47 25.11
CA LEU A 45 -3.20 -7.55 24.36
C LEU A 45 -4.67 -8.01 24.40
N LEU A 46 -4.93 -9.29 24.15
CA LEU A 46 -6.28 -9.87 24.22
C LEU A 46 -6.90 -9.74 25.61
N ILE A 47 -6.16 -10.09 26.66
CA ILE A 47 -6.62 -9.97 28.05
C ILE A 47 -6.91 -8.51 28.38
N GLY A 48 -6.00 -7.59 28.04
CA GLY A 48 -6.20 -6.16 28.26
C GLY A 48 -7.43 -5.62 27.53
N LEU A 49 -7.62 -5.99 26.27
CA LEU A 49 -8.80 -5.65 25.47
C LEU A 49 -10.09 -6.17 26.12
N CYS A 50 -10.10 -7.44 26.54
CA CYS A 50 -11.25 -8.05 27.21
C CYS A 50 -11.57 -7.34 28.53
N CYS A 51 -10.57 -7.08 29.37
CA CYS A 51 -10.74 -6.39 30.66
C CYS A 51 -11.28 -4.97 30.46
N ILE A 52 -10.70 -4.19 29.55
CA ILE A 52 -11.14 -2.81 29.30
C ILE A 52 -12.55 -2.76 28.73
N ASN A 53 -12.86 -3.61 27.74
CA ASN A 53 -14.21 -3.64 27.17
C ASN A 53 -15.25 -4.15 28.18
N ALA A 54 -14.92 -5.17 28.99
CA ALA A 54 -15.81 -5.64 30.05
C ALA A 54 -16.07 -4.55 31.10
N ALA A 55 -15.03 -3.80 31.50
CA ALA A 55 -15.16 -2.67 32.41
C ALA A 55 -16.03 -1.56 31.80
N LEU A 56 -15.82 -1.20 30.53
CA LEU A 56 -16.64 -0.19 29.84
C LEU A 56 -18.11 -0.61 29.76
N ILE A 57 -18.40 -1.87 29.42
CA ILE A 57 -19.76 -2.42 29.36
C ILE A 57 -20.40 -2.38 30.76
N TYR A 58 -19.68 -2.83 31.79
CA TYR A 58 -20.17 -2.82 33.17
C TYR A 58 -20.48 -1.40 33.65
N VAL A 59 -19.56 -0.45 33.42
CA VAL A 59 -19.76 0.95 33.82
C VAL A 59 -20.92 1.56 33.05
N ALA A 60 -21.06 1.26 31.76
CA ALA A 60 -22.16 1.78 30.93
C ALA A 60 -23.53 1.30 31.41
N PHE A 61 -23.63 0.07 31.93
CA PHE A 61 -24.90 -0.47 32.43
C PHE A 61 -25.19 -0.11 33.88
N THR A 62 -24.15 0.15 34.69
CA THR A 62 -24.30 0.39 36.13
C THR A 62 -24.36 1.88 36.48
N TYR A 63 -23.54 2.71 35.81
CA TYR A 63 -23.33 4.12 36.15
C TYR A 63 -23.79 5.05 35.03
N TYR A 64 -25.09 5.37 35.03
CA TYR A 64 -25.66 6.31 34.05
C TYR A 64 -25.06 7.72 34.15
N GLN A 65 -24.44 8.10 35.28
CA GLN A 65 -23.79 9.40 35.45
C GLN A 65 -22.60 9.60 34.51
N ALA A 66 -21.99 8.52 34.01
CA ALA A 66 -20.85 8.56 33.10
C ALA A 66 -21.24 8.76 31.61
N TRP A 67 -22.48 9.17 31.31
CA TRP A 67 -23.00 9.31 29.94
C TRP A 67 -22.12 10.16 29.02
N ILE A 68 -21.48 11.23 29.52
CA ILE A 68 -20.59 12.10 28.73
C ILE A 68 -19.40 11.30 28.18
N LEU A 69 -18.78 10.45 29.01
CA LEU A 69 -17.67 9.60 28.59
C LEU A 69 -18.10 8.69 27.45
N PHE A 70 -19.26 8.05 27.57
CA PHE A 70 -19.75 7.12 26.54
C PHE A 70 -20.14 7.81 25.25
N ILE A 71 -20.75 9.00 25.30
CA ILE A 71 -21.00 9.80 24.09
C ILE A 71 -19.67 10.07 23.37
N ILE A 72 -18.66 10.57 24.08
CA ILE A 72 -17.34 10.86 23.47
C ILE A 72 -16.76 9.60 22.82
N LEU A 73 -16.74 8.48 23.54
CA LEU A 73 -16.17 7.22 23.04
C LEU A 73 -16.93 6.71 21.80
N LEU A 74 -18.27 6.65 21.86
CA LEU A 74 -19.11 6.08 20.80
C LEU A 74 -19.26 7.02 19.59
N SER A 75 -19.25 8.33 19.78
CA SER A 75 -19.51 9.31 18.71
C SER A 75 -18.24 9.87 18.07
N SER A 76 -17.06 9.71 18.68
CA SER A 76 -15.80 10.32 18.22
C SER A 76 -15.48 10.05 16.74
N ASN A 77 -15.52 8.78 16.31
CA ASN A 77 -15.25 8.40 14.92
C ASN A 77 -16.29 8.97 13.95
N THR A 78 -17.58 8.88 14.30
CA THR A 78 -18.67 9.41 13.47
C THR A 78 -18.59 10.93 13.36
N MET A 79 -18.31 11.63 14.47
CA MET A 79 -18.12 13.08 14.50
C MET A 79 -16.92 13.49 13.65
N LEU A 80 -15.81 12.79 13.76
CA LEU A 80 -14.62 13.02 12.95
C LEU A 80 -14.94 12.87 11.45
N GLN A 81 -15.65 11.80 11.06
CA GLN A 81 -16.09 11.60 9.67
C GLN A 81 -17.06 12.68 9.19
N PHE A 82 -17.97 13.13 10.05
CA PHE A 82 -18.86 14.25 9.74
C PHE A 82 -18.08 15.55 9.49
N ILE A 83 -17.10 15.87 10.33
CA ILE A 83 -16.20 17.01 10.12
C ILE A 83 -15.43 16.87 8.80
N MET A 84 -14.94 15.67 8.48
CA MET A 84 -14.28 15.42 7.18
C MET A 84 -15.22 15.73 6.01
N ILE A 85 -16.50 15.30 6.08
CA ILE A 85 -17.51 15.57 5.06
C ILE A 85 -17.71 17.09 4.92
N LEU A 86 -17.89 17.81 6.02
CA LEU A 86 -18.05 19.27 6.01
C LEU A 86 -16.84 19.95 5.35
N CYS A 87 -15.61 19.54 5.69
CA CYS A 87 -14.41 20.08 5.07
C CYS A 87 -14.33 19.78 3.57
N ILE A 88 -14.69 18.57 3.13
CA ILE A 88 -14.70 18.19 1.71
C ILE A 88 -15.74 19.01 0.95
N VAL A 89 -16.96 19.12 1.48
CA VAL A 89 -18.04 19.88 0.85
C VAL A 89 -17.68 21.37 0.79
N ALA A 90 -17.21 21.95 1.89
CA ALA A 90 -16.76 23.33 1.93
C ALA A 90 -15.62 23.58 0.93
N HIS A 91 -14.60 22.71 0.89
CA HIS A 91 -13.51 22.81 -0.07
C HIS A 91 -14.00 22.73 -1.52
N THR A 92 -14.96 21.84 -1.79
CA THR A 92 -15.54 21.67 -3.13
C THR A 92 -16.36 22.90 -3.54
N LEU A 93 -17.17 23.45 -2.64
CA LEU A 93 -17.95 24.68 -2.86
C LEU A 93 -17.01 25.88 -3.09
N VAL A 94 -16.02 26.08 -2.23
CA VAL A 94 -15.02 27.14 -2.39
C VAL A 94 -14.30 27.00 -3.74
N THR A 95 -13.86 25.80 -4.09
CA THR A 95 -13.11 25.60 -5.34
C THR A 95 -13.99 25.79 -6.58
N ARG A 96 -15.27 25.40 -6.54
CA ARG A 96 -16.19 25.57 -7.67
C ARG A 96 -16.74 27.00 -7.81
N VAL A 97 -17.04 27.67 -6.69
CA VAL A 97 -17.68 28.99 -6.66
C VAL A 97 -16.64 30.11 -6.72
N LEU A 98 -15.59 30.05 -5.89
CA LEU A 98 -14.58 31.11 -5.79
C LEU A 98 -13.41 30.90 -6.77
N CYS A 99 -13.04 29.65 -7.04
CA CYS A 99 -11.92 29.33 -7.93
C CYS A 99 -12.32 28.95 -9.37
N PHE A 100 -13.55 29.29 -9.82
CA PHE A 100 -13.88 29.23 -11.26
C PHE A 100 -12.88 30.05 -12.11
N TRP A 101 -12.24 31.06 -11.50
CA TRP A 101 -11.18 31.89 -12.09
C TRP A 101 -9.74 31.45 -11.78
N ILE A 102 -9.52 30.60 -10.78
CA ILE A 102 -8.19 30.14 -10.39
C ILE A 102 -8.11 28.64 -10.66
N PHE A 103 -8.09 28.27 -11.95
CA PHE A 103 -7.52 26.99 -12.32
C PHE A 103 -6.10 26.96 -11.72
N ARG A 104 -5.84 26.08 -10.75
CA ARG A 104 -4.46 25.75 -10.37
C ARG A 104 -3.78 25.26 -11.64
N LYS A 105 -3.05 26.15 -12.31
CA LYS A 105 -2.33 25.83 -13.53
C LYS A 105 -1.44 24.64 -13.20
N GLU A 106 -1.52 23.60 -14.03
CA GLU A 106 -0.57 22.50 -13.96
C GLU A 106 0.82 23.09 -14.18
N ASN A 107 1.76 22.84 -13.26
CA ASN A 107 3.16 23.19 -13.49
C ASN A 107 3.72 22.17 -14.47
N LYS A 108 3.47 22.40 -15.76
CA LYS A 108 4.01 21.57 -16.83
C LYS A 108 5.50 21.87 -16.97
N PRO A 109 6.37 20.87 -16.83
CA PRO A 109 7.79 21.08 -17.10
C PRO A 109 8.02 21.35 -18.58
N GLU A 110 9.16 21.98 -18.88
CA GLU A 110 9.57 22.32 -20.25
C GLU A 110 9.91 21.08 -21.08
N SER A 111 10.47 20.03 -20.44
CA SER A 111 10.73 18.73 -21.04
C SER A 111 9.78 17.65 -20.52
N PRO A 112 9.44 16.64 -21.34
CA PRO A 112 8.66 15.48 -20.88
C PRO A 112 9.37 14.77 -19.73
N GLU A 113 8.64 14.49 -18.65
CA GLU A 113 9.21 13.79 -17.51
C GLU A 113 9.57 12.35 -17.84
N ARG A 114 10.65 11.87 -17.23
CA ARG A 114 11.21 10.53 -17.41
C ARG A 114 10.82 9.64 -16.24
N PHE A 115 10.28 8.45 -16.50
CA PHE A 115 9.80 7.59 -15.41
C PHE A 115 9.99 6.10 -15.64
N VAL A 116 10.09 5.37 -14.53
CA VAL A 116 10.18 3.92 -14.50
C VAL A 116 8.85 3.33 -14.07
N MET A 117 8.37 2.32 -14.79
CA MET A 117 7.16 1.56 -14.44
C MET A 117 7.58 0.26 -13.75
N LEU A 118 7.54 0.25 -12.42
CA LEU A 118 7.96 -0.87 -11.58
C LEU A 118 6.85 -1.90 -11.44
N LEU A 119 7.18 -3.14 -11.77
CA LEU A 119 6.33 -4.33 -11.63
C LEU A 119 7.05 -5.39 -10.77
N PRO A 120 6.77 -5.45 -9.45
CA PRO A 120 7.25 -6.53 -8.61
C PRO A 120 6.36 -7.77 -8.79
N CYS A 121 6.99 -8.91 -9.07
CA CYS A 121 6.32 -10.19 -9.26
C CYS A 121 6.84 -11.23 -8.27
N TYR A 122 6.04 -12.29 -8.06
CA TYR A 122 6.34 -13.42 -7.21
C TYR A 122 5.91 -14.74 -7.84
N ASN A 123 4.60 -15.03 -7.85
CA ASN A 123 4.01 -16.29 -8.30
C ASN A 123 2.74 -16.09 -9.15
N GLU A 124 2.60 -14.91 -9.77
CA GLU A 124 1.46 -14.55 -10.61
C GLU A 124 1.43 -15.38 -11.90
N THR A 125 0.22 -15.69 -12.36
CA THR A 125 -0.04 -16.51 -13.54
C THR A 125 0.33 -15.80 -14.85
N LEU A 126 0.53 -16.59 -15.92
CA LEU A 126 0.74 -16.06 -17.28
C LEU A 126 -0.32 -15.03 -17.68
N GLY A 127 -1.58 -15.29 -17.37
CA GLY A 127 -2.70 -14.40 -17.68
C GLY A 127 -2.65 -13.08 -16.89
N GLU A 128 -2.36 -13.14 -15.58
CA GLU A 128 -2.21 -11.95 -14.74
C GLU A 128 -1.05 -11.08 -15.21
N LEU A 129 0.12 -11.68 -15.44
CA LEU A 129 1.32 -10.97 -15.93
C LEU A 129 1.07 -10.29 -17.28
N THR A 130 0.48 -11.01 -18.23
CA THR A 130 0.19 -10.48 -19.57
C THR A 130 -0.80 -9.32 -19.51
N ARG A 131 -1.90 -9.47 -18.76
CA ARG A 131 -2.90 -8.39 -18.59
C ARG A 131 -2.31 -7.15 -17.93
N SER A 132 -1.48 -7.35 -16.91
CA SER A 132 -0.80 -6.25 -16.20
C SER A 132 0.15 -5.49 -17.14
N LEU A 133 1.04 -6.20 -17.83
CA LEU A 133 1.99 -5.61 -18.77
C LEU A 133 1.28 -4.92 -19.95
N ASP A 134 0.26 -5.55 -20.52
CA ASP A 134 -0.52 -4.94 -21.61
C ASP A 134 -1.19 -3.64 -21.20
N SER A 135 -1.65 -3.54 -19.96
CA SER A 135 -2.24 -2.31 -19.43
C SER A 135 -1.22 -1.17 -19.26
N LEU A 136 0.05 -1.48 -19.01
CA LEU A 136 1.15 -0.50 -19.00
C LEU A 136 1.47 -0.01 -20.42
N ILE A 137 1.35 -0.87 -21.43
CA ILE A 137 1.54 -0.49 -22.83
C ILE A 137 0.39 0.37 -23.34
N ALA A 138 -0.85 0.05 -22.95
CA ALA A 138 -2.07 0.73 -23.42
C ALA A 138 -2.27 2.16 -22.88
N GLN A 139 -1.31 2.70 -22.12
CA GLN A 139 -1.39 4.03 -21.52
C GLN A 139 -1.34 5.14 -22.59
N LYS A 140 -2.27 6.08 -22.50
CA LYS A 140 -2.46 7.21 -23.41
C LYS A 140 -1.85 8.49 -22.85
N ASN A 141 -1.54 9.42 -23.75
CA ASN A 141 -0.97 10.75 -23.46
C ASN A 141 0.41 10.74 -22.78
N ILE A 142 1.12 9.61 -22.84
CA ILE A 142 2.49 9.50 -22.31
C ILE A 142 3.52 9.16 -23.41
N GLY A 143 3.13 9.18 -24.69
CA GLY A 143 3.98 8.77 -25.82
C GLY A 143 5.34 9.45 -25.85
N ASP A 144 5.37 10.75 -25.57
CA ASP A 144 6.56 11.60 -25.64
C ASP A 144 7.45 11.49 -24.40
N HIS A 145 6.98 10.79 -23.35
CA HIS A 145 7.70 10.60 -22.09
C HIS A 145 8.61 9.36 -22.17
N PRO A 146 9.94 9.51 -22.00
CA PRO A 146 10.85 8.38 -21.92
C PRO A 146 10.48 7.49 -20.73
N ARG A 147 10.33 6.18 -20.99
CA ARG A 147 9.88 5.23 -19.98
C ARG A 147 10.40 3.82 -20.23
N THR A 148 10.62 3.10 -19.13
CA THR A 148 11.06 1.69 -19.13
C THR A 148 10.26 0.91 -18.11
N ILE A 149 9.89 -0.33 -18.46
CA ILE A 149 9.27 -1.28 -17.52
C ILE A 149 10.39 -1.93 -16.71
N PHE A 150 10.36 -1.79 -15.38
CA PHE A 150 11.33 -2.40 -14.48
C PHE A 150 10.67 -3.55 -13.73
N ILE A 151 10.97 -4.77 -14.15
CA ILE A 151 10.35 -5.99 -13.64
C ILE A 151 11.28 -6.62 -12.61
N VAL A 152 10.82 -6.81 -11.38
CA VAL A 152 11.60 -7.44 -10.31
C VAL A 152 10.85 -8.68 -9.81
N VAL A 153 11.36 -9.86 -10.14
CA VAL A 153 10.75 -11.13 -9.75
C VAL A 153 11.44 -11.69 -8.53
N ASP A 154 10.68 -11.93 -7.47
CA ASP A 154 11.19 -12.31 -6.16
C ASP A 154 11.24 -13.83 -5.96
N GLY A 155 12.41 -14.42 -6.17
CA GLY A 155 12.59 -15.87 -6.15
C GLY A 155 12.22 -16.54 -7.49
N ASN A 156 12.61 -17.81 -7.61
CA ASN A 156 12.33 -18.64 -8.78
C ASN A 156 11.34 -19.75 -8.43
N VAL A 157 10.07 -19.37 -8.25
CA VAL A 157 9.03 -20.24 -7.68
C VAL A 157 7.86 -20.44 -8.64
N LYS A 158 7.14 -21.55 -8.47
CA LYS A 158 5.90 -21.87 -9.18
C LYS A 158 4.70 -21.84 -8.22
N GLY A 159 3.61 -21.22 -8.65
CA GLY A 159 2.33 -21.28 -7.94
C GLY A 159 1.63 -22.65 -8.11
N PRO A 160 0.56 -22.91 -7.36
CA PRO A 160 -0.14 -24.19 -7.42
C PRO A 160 -0.85 -24.32 -8.77
N GLY A 161 -0.61 -25.42 -9.48
CA GLY A 161 -1.18 -25.66 -10.82
C GLY A 161 -0.50 -24.92 -11.97
N MET A 162 0.64 -24.24 -11.72
CA MET A 162 1.42 -23.59 -12.77
C MET A 162 2.49 -24.54 -13.33
N GLU A 163 2.68 -24.52 -14.65
CA GLU A 163 3.66 -25.36 -15.35
C GLU A 163 5.08 -24.80 -15.23
N LYS A 164 5.20 -23.46 -15.25
CA LYS A 164 6.48 -22.74 -15.22
C LYS A 164 6.56 -21.79 -14.02
N THR A 165 7.79 -21.39 -13.66
CA THR A 165 7.98 -20.30 -12.69
C THR A 165 7.61 -18.95 -13.32
N THR A 166 7.33 -17.95 -12.49
CA THR A 166 7.06 -16.57 -12.94
C THR A 166 8.21 -16.02 -13.80
N GLN A 167 9.46 -16.35 -13.45
CA GLN A 167 10.62 -15.94 -14.24
C GLN A 167 10.61 -16.58 -15.63
N GLN A 168 10.27 -17.86 -15.72
CA GLN A 168 10.19 -18.58 -16.99
C GLN A 168 9.05 -18.05 -17.86
N TYR A 169 7.85 -17.84 -17.31
CA TYR A 169 6.75 -17.22 -18.07
C TYR A 169 7.14 -15.87 -18.66
N LEU A 170 7.79 -15.01 -17.87
CA LEU A 170 8.26 -13.72 -18.36
C LEU A 170 9.32 -13.84 -19.45
N LEU A 171 10.34 -14.68 -19.26
CA LEU A 171 11.49 -14.75 -20.17
C LEU A 171 11.25 -15.59 -21.43
N GLU A 172 10.40 -16.61 -21.37
CA GLU A 172 10.19 -17.57 -22.45
C GLU A 172 8.91 -17.28 -23.24
N ASP A 173 7.85 -16.80 -22.59
CA ASP A 173 6.51 -16.73 -23.19
C ASP A 173 6.00 -15.29 -23.41
N ILE A 174 6.44 -14.31 -22.60
CA ILE A 174 5.88 -12.95 -22.61
C ILE A 174 6.84 -11.92 -23.22
N LEU A 175 8.07 -11.83 -22.71
CA LEU A 175 9.02 -10.78 -23.08
C LEU A 175 9.82 -11.16 -24.32
N GLU A 176 10.16 -10.17 -25.15
CA GLU A 176 11.04 -10.42 -26.29
C GLU A 176 12.45 -10.77 -25.79
N PRO A 177 13.14 -11.73 -26.42
CA PRO A 177 14.47 -12.15 -26.01
C PRO A 177 15.46 -10.98 -26.17
N GLY A 178 16.46 -10.94 -25.29
CA GLY A 178 17.49 -9.92 -25.36
C GLY A 178 18.73 -10.29 -24.55
N PRO A 179 19.72 -9.39 -24.46
CA PRO A 179 20.95 -9.67 -23.72
C PRO A 179 20.62 -9.97 -22.26
N SER A 180 21.16 -11.06 -21.75
CA SER A 180 21.02 -11.47 -20.36
C SER A 180 22.38 -11.70 -19.71
N ARG A 181 22.46 -11.41 -18.41
CA ARG A 181 23.66 -11.62 -17.60
C ARG A 181 23.26 -12.06 -16.19
N THR A 182 23.95 -13.07 -15.68
CA THR A 182 23.80 -13.52 -14.29
C THR A 182 24.90 -12.92 -13.44
N PHE A 183 24.53 -12.46 -12.25
CA PHE A 183 25.41 -11.90 -11.24
C PHE A 183 25.30 -12.78 -9.99
N GLU A 184 26.36 -13.53 -9.68
CA GLU A 184 26.39 -14.35 -8.46
C GLU A 184 26.36 -13.49 -7.19
N ASN A 185 27.01 -12.32 -7.25
CA ASN A 185 26.84 -11.25 -6.26
C ASN A 185 26.12 -10.06 -6.90
N GLY A 186 24.79 -10.10 -6.92
CA GLY A 186 23.98 -9.00 -7.44
C GLY A 186 23.86 -7.86 -6.44
N TYR A 187 23.26 -8.12 -5.29
CA TYR A 187 23.03 -7.11 -4.26
C TYR A 187 22.88 -7.70 -2.85
N ARG A 188 22.79 -6.82 -1.86
CA ARG A 188 22.49 -7.12 -0.46
C ARG A 188 21.01 -6.94 -0.17
N ALA A 189 20.32 -8.01 0.21
CA ALA A 189 18.97 -7.90 0.72
C ALA A 189 18.92 -7.04 1.99
N ARG A 190 17.71 -6.65 2.40
CA ARG A 190 17.47 -5.83 3.61
C ARG A 190 18.02 -6.45 4.90
N ASP A 191 18.12 -7.77 4.95
CA ASP A 191 18.68 -8.55 6.07
C ASP A 191 20.20 -8.79 5.94
N GLY A 192 20.82 -8.34 4.84
CA GLY A 192 22.23 -8.53 4.53
C GLY A 192 22.54 -9.77 3.67
N LEU A 193 21.54 -10.59 3.33
CA LEU A 193 21.73 -11.79 2.51
C LEU A 193 22.32 -11.42 1.14
N PHE A 194 23.29 -12.20 0.70
CA PHE A 194 23.80 -12.15 -0.67
C PHE A 194 22.74 -12.66 -1.64
N MET A 195 22.38 -11.82 -2.61
CA MET A 195 21.35 -12.15 -3.59
C MET A 195 21.94 -12.26 -4.99
N PRO A 196 22.08 -13.49 -5.51
CA PRO A 196 22.31 -13.73 -6.91
C PRO A 196 21.11 -13.26 -7.74
N THR A 197 21.39 -12.59 -8.86
CA THR A 197 20.35 -12.06 -9.75
C THR A 197 20.65 -12.37 -11.21
N LYS A 198 19.60 -12.67 -11.97
CA LYS A 198 19.65 -12.73 -13.43
C LYS A 198 19.00 -11.46 -13.97
N VAL A 199 19.72 -10.73 -14.82
CA VAL A 199 19.20 -9.54 -15.49
C VAL A 199 19.04 -9.81 -16.98
N GLN A 200 17.92 -9.37 -17.56
CA GLN A 200 17.71 -9.37 -19.00
C GLN A 200 17.12 -8.03 -19.42
N THR A 201 17.58 -7.48 -20.55
CA THR A 201 16.99 -6.27 -21.14
C THR A 201 16.46 -6.58 -22.52
N GLY A 202 15.48 -5.81 -22.98
CA GLY A 202 14.84 -6.02 -24.27
C GLY A 202 13.64 -5.11 -24.46
N PHE A 203 12.72 -5.51 -25.32
CA PHE A 203 11.48 -4.79 -25.58
C PHE A 203 10.25 -5.66 -25.28
N TYR A 204 9.17 -5.02 -24.89
CA TYR A 204 7.86 -5.64 -24.81
C TYR A 204 6.88 -4.74 -25.55
N LYS A 205 6.43 -5.19 -26.73
CA LYS A 205 5.50 -4.44 -27.59
C LYS A 205 6.00 -3.01 -27.86
N GLY A 206 7.30 -2.87 -28.11
CA GLY A 206 7.98 -1.61 -28.43
C GLY A 206 8.39 -0.74 -27.24
N ILE A 207 8.07 -1.11 -25.99
CA ILE A 207 8.54 -0.41 -24.79
C ILE A 207 9.72 -1.17 -24.18
N PRO A 208 10.84 -0.48 -23.84
CA PRO A 208 11.99 -1.16 -23.26
C PRO A 208 11.65 -1.71 -21.87
N TYR A 209 12.23 -2.86 -21.54
CA TYR A 209 12.16 -3.44 -20.21
C TYR A 209 13.55 -3.76 -19.65
N VAL A 210 13.64 -3.73 -18.32
CA VAL A 210 14.72 -4.35 -17.55
C VAL A 210 14.10 -5.35 -16.61
N PHE A 211 14.43 -6.63 -16.80
CA PHE A 211 14.01 -7.73 -15.96
C PHE A 211 15.11 -8.06 -14.96
N VAL A 212 14.76 -8.24 -13.69
CA VAL A 212 15.65 -8.73 -12.63
C VAL A 212 14.97 -9.90 -11.93
N GLY A 213 15.46 -11.11 -12.18
CA GLY A 213 15.06 -12.32 -11.48
C GLY A 213 15.97 -12.59 -10.30
N LYS A 214 15.41 -12.58 -9.08
CA LYS A 214 16.16 -12.95 -7.87
C LYS A 214 16.16 -14.47 -7.72
N ARG A 215 17.29 -15.03 -7.29
CA ARG A 215 17.37 -16.49 -7.02
C ARG A 215 16.55 -16.89 -5.80
N TYR A 216 16.67 -16.13 -4.71
CA TYR A 216 15.98 -16.38 -3.45
C TYR A 216 14.81 -15.40 -3.24
N ASN A 217 13.82 -15.81 -2.46
CA ASN A 217 12.68 -14.99 -2.06
C ASN A 217 13.02 -14.16 -0.81
N GLN A 218 12.81 -12.84 -0.86
CA GLN A 218 13.02 -11.92 0.27
C GLN A 218 11.80 -11.01 0.56
N GLY A 219 10.67 -11.33 -0.06
CA GLY A 219 9.41 -10.61 0.00
C GLY A 219 9.37 -9.35 -0.87
N LYS A 220 8.14 -8.95 -1.21
CA LYS A 220 7.83 -7.72 -1.98
C LYS A 220 8.58 -6.48 -1.47
N ARG A 221 8.68 -6.30 -0.16
CA ARG A 221 9.36 -5.14 0.44
C ARG A 221 10.84 -5.07 0.06
N ASP A 222 11.52 -6.21 -0.01
CA ASP A 222 12.90 -6.25 -0.47
C ASP A 222 13.00 -5.86 -1.96
N SER A 223 12.08 -6.35 -2.81
CA SER A 223 11.99 -5.92 -4.23
C SER A 223 11.75 -4.41 -4.38
N LEU A 224 10.89 -3.83 -3.54
CA LEU A 224 10.67 -2.38 -3.51
C LEU A 224 11.93 -1.63 -3.05
N CYS A 225 12.61 -2.11 -2.00
CA CYS A 225 13.89 -1.54 -1.56
C CYS A 225 14.96 -1.63 -2.65
N PHE A 226 15.08 -2.76 -3.34
CA PHE A 226 15.97 -2.94 -4.48
C PHE A 226 15.69 -1.88 -5.55
N ALA A 227 14.46 -1.84 -6.08
CA ALA A 227 14.15 -0.95 -7.20
C ALA A 227 14.30 0.52 -6.81
N ARG A 228 13.83 0.90 -5.62
CA ARG A 228 13.86 2.28 -5.16
C ARG A 228 15.28 2.74 -4.80
N SER A 229 16.05 1.94 -4.07
CA SER A 229 17.44 2.32 -3.74
C SER A 229 18.28 2.41 -5.01
N PHE A 230 18.07 1.52 -5.99
CA PHE A 230 18.75 1.59 -7.29
C PHE A 230 18.49 2.94 -7.95
N ILE A 231 17.22 3.33 -8.11
CA ILE A 231 16.83 4.58 -8.75
C ILE A 231 17.41 5.79 -8.00
N TYR A 232 17.42 5.76 -6.67
CA TYR A 232 18.00 6.82 -5.85
C TYR A 232 19.50 7.00 -6.08
N HIS A 233 20.27 5.92 -5.96
CA HIS A 233 21.72 5.97 -6.13
C HIS A 233 22.10 6.25 -7.59
N TYR A 234 21.33 5.74 -8.54
CA TYR A 234 21.44 6.07 -9.97
C TYR A 234 21.15 7.55 -10.25
N GLN A 235 20.40 8.22 -9.39
CA GLN A 235 20.09 9.64 -9.53
C GLN A 235 21.14 10.54 -8.87
N VAL A 236 21.61 10.17 -7.68
CA VAL A 236 22.58 10.96 -6.91
C VAL A 236 23.99 10.86 -7.50
N ARG A 237 24.37 9.71 -8.09
CA ARG A 237 25.65 9.43 -8.80
C ARG A 237 26.89 10.17 -8.25
N SER A 238 27.10 10.12 -6.94
CA SER A 238 28.37 10.56 -6.35
C SER A 238 29.37 9.40 -6.36
N ALA A 239 30.64 9.69 -6.62
CA ALA A 239 31.69 8.68 -6.53
C ALA A 239 31.77 8.12 -5.08
N ASN A 240 32.00 6.81 -4.95
CA ASN A 240 32.14 6.11 -3.66
C ASN A 240 30.92 6.16 -2.73
N VAL A 241 29.71 6.27 -3.28
CA VAL A 241 28.50 6.06 -2.48
C VAL A 241 28.42 4.59 -2.08
N MET A 242 28.26 4.35 -0.79
CA MET A 242 27.93 3.04 -0.26
C MET A 242 26.49 2.68 -0.62
N THR A 243 26.30 1.56 -1.30
CA THR A 243 24.98 1.09 -1.75
C THR A 243 24.80 -0.40 -1.47
N MET A 244 23.57 -0.89 -1.58
CA MET A 244 23.30 -2.34 -1.48
C MET A 244 23.76 -3.13 -2.72
N PHE A 245 24.11 -2.48 -3.82
CA PHE A 245 24.39 -3.13 -5.10
C PHE A 245 25.87 -3.44 -5.27
N ASN A 246 26.15 -4.57 -5.91
CA ASN A 246 27.46 -4.78 -6.51
C ASN A 246 27.65 -3.80 -7.68
N ASN A 247 28.88 -3.30 -7.86
CA ASN A 247 29.18 -2.31 -8.89
C ASN A 247 28.86 -2.83 -10.30
N ASP A 248 29.14 -4.10 -10.61
CA ASP A 248 28.90 -4.68 -11.93
C ASP A 248 27.41 -4.73 -12.27
N LEU A 249 26.57 -5.11 -11.29
CA LEU A 249 25.12 -5.11 -11.45
C LEU A 249 24.61 -3.67 -11.62
N PHE A 250 25.12 -2.76 -10.81
CA PHE A 250 24.69 -1.37 -10.79
C PHE A 250 24.97 -0.67 -12.12
N GLU A 251 26.19 -0.84 -12.65
CA GLU A 251 26.59 -0.32 -13.95
C GLU A 251 25.79 -0.96 -15.08
N TYR A 252 25.55 -2.28 -15.03
CA TYR A 252 24.80 -2.98 -16.07
C TYR A 252 23.36 -2.46 -16.21
N ILE A 253 22.62 -2.36 -15.09
CA ILE A 253 21.26 -1.81 -15.10
C ILE A 253 21.28 -0.31 -15.43
N GLY A 254 22.26 0.44 -14.90
CA GLY A 254 22.38 1.88 -15.14
C GLY A 254 22.62 2.19 -16.62
N ASN A 255 23.46 1.40 -17.28
CA ASN A 255 23.71 1.51 -18.72
C ASN A 255 22.45 1.20 -19.53
N ALA A 256 21.66 0.20 -19.14
CA ALA A 256 20.37 -0.09 -19.78
C ALA A 256 19.41 1.10 -19.68
N PHE A 257 19.29 1.73 -18.50
CA PHE A 257 18.46 2.94 -18.34
C PHE A 257 18.97 4.11 -19.20
N MET A 258 20.29 4.35 -19.23
CA MET A 258 20.90 5.38 -20.08
C MET A 258 20.58 5.16 -21.57
N GLN A 259 20.73 3.93 -22.07
CA GLN A 259 20.46 3.57 -23.47
C GLN A 259 19.02 3.84 -23.91
N HIS A 260 18.08 3.80 -22.96
CA HIS A 260 16.65 4.05 -23.22
C HIS A 260 16.20 5.49 -22.86
N GLY A 261 17.14 6.44 -22.76
CA GLY A 261 16.84 7.86 -22.54
C GLY A 261 16.47 8.21 -21.10
N LEU A 262 16.68 7.30 -20.13
CA LEU A 262 16.44 7.53 -18.71
C LEU A 262 17.71 7.98 -17.99
N GLU A 263 18.40 9.00 -18.48
CA GLU A 263 19.62 9.53 -17.81
C GLU A 263 19.30 10.13 -16.44
N HIS A 264 18.07 10.65 -16.30
CA HIS A 264 17.48 11.23 -15.10
C HIS A 264 16.10 10.56 -14.93
N ILE A 265 15.74 10.16 -13.72
CA ILE A 265 14.43 9.54 -13.43
C ILE A 265 13.71 10.44 -12.43
N GLU A 266 12.56 10.98 -12.83
CA GLU A 266 11.77 11.90 -12.00
C GLU A 266 10.69 11.16 -11.22
N TYR A 267 10.07 10.15 -11.83
CA TYR A 267 8.98 9.40 -11.22
C TYR A 267 9.20 7.89 -11.29
N LEU A 268 8.72 7.21 -10.25
CA LEU A 268 8.49 5.77 -10.21
C LEU A 268 6.98 5.54 -10.20
N VAL A 269 6.48 4.84 -11.21
CA VAL A 269 5.10 4.33 -11.24
C VAL A 269 5.11 2.90 -10.71
N GLY A 270 4.44 2.66 -9.59
CA GLY A 270 4.31 1.33 -8.99
C GLY A 270 2.97 0.68 -9.34
N MET A 271 3.03 -0.59 -9.68
CA MET A 271 1.89 -1.43 -10.02
C MET A 271 2.10 -2.84 -9.43
N ASP A 272 1.04 -3.48 -8.93
CA ASP A 272 1.10 -4.88 -8.52
C ASP A 272 0.86 -5.79 -9.76
N ALA A 273 1.46 -6.98 -9.77
CA ALA A 273 1.44 -7.88 -10.94
C ALA A 273 0.07 -8.52 -11.27
N ASP A 274 -0.93 -8.33 -10.41
CA ASP A 274 -2.33 -8.77 -10.55
C ASP A 274 -3.31 -7.58 -10.74
N THR A 275 -2.80 -6.43 -11.20
CA THR A 275 -3.56 -5.20 -11.39
C THR A 275 -3.68 -4.85 -12.87
N VAL A 276 -4.71 -4.09 -13.27
CA VAL A 276 -4.84 -3.56 -14.63
C VAL A 276 -5.05 -2.05 -14.55
N PHE A 277 -4.22 -1.27 -15.25
CA PHE A 277 -4.41 0.17 -15.35
C PHE A 277 -5.44 0.55 -16.42
N ASP A 278 -6.31 1.51 -16.09
CA ASP A 278 -7.10 2.22 -17.09
C ASP A 278 -6.18 3.01 -18.04
N GLN A 279 -6.63 3.25 -19.27
CA GLN A 279 -5.82 3.83 -20.35
C GLN A 279 -5.24 5.22 -20.01
N PHE A 280 -5.82 5.98 -19.08
CA PHE A 280 -5.32 7.29 -18.68
C PHE A 280 -4.72 7.31 -17.26
N CYS A 281 -4.50 6.14 -16.66
CA CYS A 281 -4.11 6.02 -15.25
C CYS A 281 -2.83 6.80 -14.93
N ILE A 282 -1.73 6.50 -15.64
CA ILE A 282 -0.43 7.15 -15.40
C ILE A 282 -0.52 8.66 -15.67
N TRP A 283 -1.15 9.04 -16.77
CA TRP A 283 -1.33 10.43 -17.16
C TRP A 283 -2.06 11.25 -16.10
N GLU A 284 -3.15 10.73 -15.53
CA GLU A 284 -3.90 11.43 -14.48
C GLU A 284 -3.10 11.54 -13.17
N MET A 285 -2.23 10.58 -12.84
CA MET A 285 -1.30 10.70 -11.70
C MET A 285 -0.24 11.78 -11.95
N ILE A 286 0.34 11.83 -13.16
CA ILE A 286 1.29 12.88 -13.56
C ILE A 286 0.63 14.27 -13.46
N ARG A 287 -0.61 14.41 -13.95
CA ARG A 287 -1.35 15.67 -13.84
C ARG A 287 -1.60 16.09 -12.41
N GLU A 288 -1.91 15.15 -11.52
CA GLU A 288 -2.14 15.45 -10.11
C GLU A 288 -0.85 15.90 -9.42
N ILE A 289 0.28 15.23 -9.64
CA ILE A 289 1.55 15.61 -8.98
C ILE A 289 2.04 17.00 -9.44
N ARG A 290 1.80 17.37 -10.71
CA ARG A 290 2.12 18.70 -11.26
C ARG A 290 1.33 19.87 -10.62
N LYS A 291 0.21 19.60 -9.94
CA LYS A 291 -0.62 20.67 -9.33
C LYS A 291 0.05 21.36 -8.16
N ASN A 292 1.02 20.71 -7.51
CA ASN A 292 1.67 21.27 -6.33
C ASN A 292 3.10 20.71 -6.17
N PRO A 293 4.13 21.57 -6.17
CA PRO A 293 5.53 21.13 -6.08
C PRO A 293 5.89 20.46 -4.74
N LYS A 294 5.04 20.58 -3.71
CA LYS A 294 5.22 19.87 -2.44
C LYS A 294 4.81 18.40 -2.52
N LEU A 295 4.10 17.99 -3.58
CA LEU A 295 3.67 16.60 -3.76
C LEU A 295 4.86 15.73 -4.13
N VAL A 296 5.04 14.65 -3.37
CA VAL A 296 6.09 13.64 -3.60
C VAL A 296 5.53 12.26 -3.88
N GLY A 297 4.21 12.07 -3.72
CA GLY A 297 3.53 10.83 -4.02
C GLY A 297 2.05 11.05 -4.33
N VAL A 298 1.55 10.31 -5.31
CA VAL A 298 0.15 10.30 -5.72
C VAL A 298 -0.32 8.86 -5.81
N CYS A 299 -1.47 8.55 -5.22
CA CYS A 299 -2.13 7.26 -5.46
C CYS A 299 -3.32 7.40 -6.40
N GLY A 300 -3.57 6.34 -7.18
CA GLY A 300 -4.76 6.24 -8.00
C GLY A 300 -6.00 5.80 -7.21
N HIS A 301 -7.12 5.77 -7.92
CA HIS A 301 -8.34 5.12 -7.51
C HIS A 301 -8.28 3.62 -7.76
N VAL A 302 -8.33 2.85 -6.67
CA VAL A 302 -8.40 1.39 -6.71
C VAL A 302 -9.85 0.97 -6.91
N CYS A 303 -10.10 0.27 -8.02
CA CYS A 303 -11.35 -0.32 -8.43
C CYS A 303 -11.27 -1.84 -8.33
N VAL A 304 -12.43 -2.48 -8.23
CA VAL A 304 -12.53 -3.94 -8.31
C VAL A 304 -12.58 -4.37 -9.77
N ASP A 305 -11.75 -5.35 -10.12
CA ASP A 305 -11.98 -6.17 -11.30
C ASP A 305 -12.98 -7.28 -10.94
N TYR A 306 -14.07 -7.37 -11.70
CA TYR A 306 -15.10 -8.37 -11.48
C TYR A 306 -14.78 -9.72 -12.13
N ASP A 307 -13.72 -9.80 -12.94
CA ASP A 307 -13.21 -11.03 -13.54
C ASP A 307 -14.32 -11.87 -14.22
N GLY A 308 -15.16 -11.21 -15.01
CA GLY A 308 -16.32 -11.81 -15.69
C GLY A 308 -17.58 -12.01 -14.83
N SER A 309 -17.49 -11.93 -13.50
CA SER A 309 -18.62 -12.05 -12.56
C SER A 309 -19.05 -10.68 -12.03
N ASN A 310 -19.76 -9.92 -12.88
CA ASN A 310 -20.15 -8.53 -12.61
C ASN A 310 -21.00 -8.31 -11.34
N TRP A 311 -21.59 -9.36 -10.75
CA TRP A 311 -22.43 -9.25 -9.56
C TRP A 311 -21.96 -10.14 -8.40
N GLY A 312 -20.70 -10.58 -8.42
CA GLY A 312 -20.11 -11.35 -7.31
C GLY A 312 -20.19 -10.59 -5.99
N LEU A 313 -20.74 -11.21 -4.94
CA LEU A 313 -20.97 -10.57 -3.64
C LEU A 313 -19.68 -10.06 -2.98
N TRP A 314 -18.58 -10.82 -3.08
CA TRP A 314 -17.25 -10.39 -2.60
C TRP A 314 -16.77 -9.14 -3.31
N SER A 315 -16.91 -9.11 -4.64
CA SER A 315 -16.53 -7.99 -5.49
C SER A 315 -17.35 -6.74 -5.18
N LEU A 316 -18.67 -6.89 -4.96
CA LEU A 316 -19.56 -5.79 -4.58
C LEU A 316 -19.22 -5.24 -3.18
N TYR A 317 -19.01 -6.12 -2.20
CA TYR A 317 -18.61 -5.74 -0.85
C TYR A 317 -17.29 -4.94 -0.86
N GLN A 318 -16.27 -5.46 -1.55
CA GLN A 318 -14.96 -4.83 -1.68
C GLN A 318 -15.03 -3.48 -2.42
N SER A 319 -15.82 -3.40 -3.49
CA SER A 319 -16.02 -2.19 -4.29
C SER A 319 -16.53 -1.03 -3.44
N VAL A 320 -17.48 -1.32 -2.53
CA VAL A 320 -18.04 -0.34 -1.61
C VAL A 320 -17.02 0.12 -0.59
N GLU A 321 -16.29 -0.79 0.05
CA GLU A 321 -15.25 -0.42 1.03
C GLU A 321 -14.15 0.44 0.42
N TYR A 322 -13.70 0.08 -0.78
CA TYR A 322 -12.75 0.89 -1.56
C TYR A 322 -13.32 2.28 -1.82
N SER A 323 -14.55 2.37 -2.32
CA SER A 323 -15.19 3.65 -2.65
C SER A 323 -15.40 4.52 -1.42
N GLN A 324 -15.84 3.96 -0.30
CA GLN A 324 -16.04 4.68 0.97
C GLN A 324 -14.73 5.22 1.53
N THR A 325 -13.68 4.38 1.57
CA THR A 325 -12.37 4.77 2.12
C THR A 325 -11.72 5.85 1.26
N GLN A 326 -11.82 5.70 -0.07
CA GLN A 326 -11.23 6.63 -1.04
C GLN A 326 -12.02 7.93 -1.16
N GLY A 327 -13.35 7.85 -1.14
CA GLY A 327 -14.24 9.00 -1.29
C GLY A 327 -14.40 9.86 -0.03
N LEU A 328 -14.10 9.31 1.16
CA LEU A 328 -14.15 10.07 2.41
C LEU A 328 -12.76 10.33 3.00
N ARG A 329 -12.14 9.29 3.59
CA ARG A 329 -10.93 9.46 4.40
C ARG A 329 -9.74 9.90 3.54
N ARG A 330 -9.45 9.21 2.44
CA ARG A 330 -8.33 9.58 1.55
C ARG A 330 -8.59 10.89 0.81
N LEU A 331 -9.84 11.17 0.41
CA LEU A 331 -10.19 12.45 -0.20
C LEU A 331 -9.96 13.62 0.77
N PHE A 332 -10.39 13.50 2.03
CA PHE A 332 -10.10 14.47 3.08
C PHE A 332 -8.58 14.67 3.22
N GLN A 333 -7.83 13.57 3.35
CA GLN A 333 -6.38 13.62 3.47
C GLN A 333 -5.71 14.28 2.26
N SER A 334 -6.21 14.03 1.06
CA SER A 334 -5.65 14.60 -0.18
C SER A 334 -5.97 16.09 -0.36
N ARG A 335 -7.18 16.53 -0.02
CA ARG A 335 -7.67 17.89 -0.33
C ARG A 335 -7.46 18.88 0.81
N ILE A 336 -7.46 18.38 2.05
CA ILE A 336 -7.43 19.22 3.25
C ILE A 336 -6.06 19.18 3.92
N THR A 337 -5.55 17.98 4.25
CA THR A 337 -4.30 17.87 5.03
C THR A 337 -3.05 17.73 4.15
N GLY A 338 -3.20 17.21 2.93
CA GLY A 338 -2.09 16.84 2.04
C GLY A 338 -1.29 15.64 2.57
N LYS A 339 -1.92 14.75 3.36
CA LYS A 339 -1.29 13.65 4.09
C LYS A 339 -2.00 12.32 3.84
N VAL A 340 -2.17 11.94 2.59
CA VAL A 340 -2.68 10.60 2.26
C VAL A 340 -1.74 9.55 2.84
N ASN A 341 -2.22 8.85 3.88
CA ASN A 341 -1.41 8.00 4.75
C ASN A 341 -1.09 6.62 4.15
N CYS A 342 -1.63 6.30 2.98
CA CYS A 342 -1.46 5.02 2.31
C CYS A 342 -1.40 5.25 0.79
N LEU A 343 -0.26 4.96 0.19
CA LEU A 343 -0.06 4.93 -1.26
C LEU A 343 -0.08 3.47 -1.71
N PRO A 344 -1.21 2.95 -2.21
CA PRO A 344 -1.35 1.52 -2.50
C PRO A 344 -0.32 1.05 -3.53
N GLY A 345 0.32 -0.08 -3.25
CA GLY A 345 1.30 -0.74 -4.12
C GLY A 345 0.77 -0.96 -5.54
N CYS A 346 -0.52 -1.28 -5.65
CA CYS A 346 -1.19 -1.54 -6.91
C CYS A 346 -1.30 -0.32 -7.84
N CYS A 347 -1.30 0.92 -7.33
CA CYS A 347 -1.41 2.11 -8.17
C CYS A 347 -0.87 3.36 -7.48
N GLN A 348 0.40 3.66 -7.75
CA GLN A 348 1.07 4.83 -7.18
C GLN A 348 2.08 5.44 -8.15
N LEU A 349 2.27 6.75 -8.03
CA LEU A 349 3.35 7.51 -8.65
C LEU A 349 4.13 8.21 -7.53
N ILE A 350 5.42 7.91 -7.41
CA ILE A 350 6.30 8.48 -6.38
C ILE A 350 7.39 9.28 -7.08
N LYS A 351 7.59 10.53 -6.65
CA LYS A 351 8.70 11.35 -7.10
C LYS A 351 10.01 10.85 -6.52
N VAL A 352 11.04 10.76 -7.36
CA VAL A 352 12.41 10.48 -6.93
C VAL A 352 12.94 11.74 -6.24
N ASP A 353 12.96 11.70 -4.90
CA ASP A 353 13.36 12.80 -4.03
C ASP A 353 14.01 12.20 -2.78
N GLN A 354 14.87 12.97 -2.10
CA GLN A 354 15.45 12.54 -0.82
C GLN A 354 14.35 12.17 0.20
N ALA A 355 13.20 12.85 0.18
CA ALA A 355 12.12 12.60 1.11
C ALA A 355 11.43 11.24 0.93
N THR A 356 11.53 10.64 -0.25
CA THR A 356 10.85 9.39 -0.63
C THR A 356 11.83 8.25 -0.84
N PHE A 357 13.01 8.54 -1.37
CA PHE A 357 14.00 7.56 -1.81
C PHE A 357 15.33 7.61 -1.04
N GLY A 358 15.54 8.62 -0.18
CA GLY A 358 16.78 8.75 0.58
C GLY A 358 17.08 7.55 1.48
N ASP A 359 18.36 7.30 1.76
CA ASP A 359 18.79 6.12 2.52
C ASP A 359 18.20 6.08 3.95
N GLU A 360 18.03 7.23 4.62
CA GLU A 360 17.34 7.28 5.93
C GLU A 360 15.87 6.80 5.80
N VAL A 361 15.19 7.17 4.71
CA VAL A 361 13.79 6.80 4.46
C VAL A 361 13.70 5.33 4.06
N LEU A 362 14.50 4.91 3.08
CA LEU A 362 14.41 3.59 2.46
C LEU A 362 15.22 2.51 3.19
N ARG A 363 16.51 2.73 3.43
CA ARG A 363 17.43 1.70 3.96
C ARG A 363 17.26 1.55 5.47
N GLU A 364 17.24 2.66 6.20
CA GLU A 364 17.24 2.61 7.67
C GLU A 364 15.85 2.35 8.26
N ARG A 365 14.78 2.92 7.66
CA ARG A 365 13.42 2.86 8.23
C ARG A 365 12.48 1.94 7.46
N PHE A 366 12.23 2.20 6.18
CA PHE A 366 11.31 1.38 5.38
C PHE A 366 11.84 -0.05 5.19
N GLY A 367 13.15 -0.19 5.00
CA GLY A 367 13.83 -1.45 4.79
C GLY A 367 14.14 -2.23 6.06
N TYR A 368 13.88 -1.66 7.24
CA TYR A 368 14.20 -2.27 8.52
C TYR A 368 13.64 -3.69 8.64
N CYS A 369 14.53 -4.64 8.95
CA CYS A 369 14.15 -6.01 9.26
C CYS A 369 13.99 -6.14 10.78
N PRO A 370 12.80 -6.54 11.28
CA PRO A 370 12.55 -6.64 12.70
C PRO A 370 13.47 -7.69 13.33
N LYS A 371 14.08 -7.32 14.44
CA LYS A 371 14.94 -8.17 15.25
C LYS A 371 14.10 -9.19 16.04
N PRO A 372 14.73 -10.28 16.52
CA PRO A 372 14.05 -11.34 17.26
C PRO A 372 13.23 -10.89 18.46
N ASN A 373 13.84 -9.96 19.20
CA ASN A 373 13.41 -9.47 20.49
C ASN A 373 12.64 -8.16 20.34
N ASP A 374 12.31 -7.77 19.11
CA ASP A 374 11.47 -6.61 18.87
C ASP A 374 10.03 -6.88 19.32
N ILE A 375 9.32 -5.80 19.57
CA ILE A 375 7.90 -5.85 19.92
C ILE A 375 7.03 -6.19 18.71
N MET A 376 5.84 -6.74 18.96
CA MET A 376 4.82 -7.11 17.97
C MET A 376 4.58 -5.98 16.95
N THR A 377 4.52 -4.72 17.41
CA THR A 377 4.35 -3.53 16.55
C THR A 377 5.43 -3.45 15.46
N MET A 378 6.69 -3.72 15.79
CA MET A 378 7.80 -3.67 14.83
C MET A 378 7.76 -4.85 13.86
N HIS A 379 7.36 -6.04 14.34
CA HIS A 379 7.14 -7.20 13.47
C HIS A 379 5.98 -6.98 12.49
N ILE A 380 4.85 -6.44 12.95
CA ILE A 380 3.72 -6.07 12.10
C ILE A 380 4.17 -5.02 11.08
N MET A 381 4.85 -3.97 11.51
CA MET A 381 5.36 -2.95 10.59
C MET A 381 6.38 -3.50 9.61
N GLY A 382 7.22 -4.45 10.02
CA GLY A 382 8.25 -5.06 9.19
C GLY A 382 7.70 -5.92 8.05
N ASN A 383 6.54 -6.55 8.26
CA ASN A 383 5.96 -7.54 7.35
C ASN A 383 4.69 -7.07 6.63
N TYR A 384 3.93 -6.14 7.20
CA TYR A 384 2.65 -5.66 6.66
C TYR A 384 2.67 -4.15 6.40
N SER A 385 1.74 -3.69 5.56
CA SER A 385 1.46 -2.28 5.28
C SER A 385 2.69 -1.45 4.85
N GLU A 386 3.50 -2.00 3.94
CA GLU A 386 4.67 -1.30 3.38
C GLU A 386 4.28 0.09 2.85
N ASP A 387 3.15 0.17 2.17
CA ASP A 387 2.57 1.37 1.58
C ASP A 387 2.30 2.49 2.60
N SER A 388 1.71 2.14 3.74
CA SER A 388 1.34 3.12 4.78
C SER A 388 2.54 3.55 5.60
N ILE A 389 3.48 2.63 5.80
CA ILE A 389 4.72 2.90 6.53
C ILE A 389 5.62 3.84 5.76
N HIS A 390 5.71 3.68 4.43
CA HIS A 390 6.48 4.60 3.61
C HIS A 390 5.94 6.03 3.73
N ALA A 391 4.62 6.21 3.62
CA ALA A 391 3.97 7.51 3.81
C ALA A 391 4.19 8.08 5.22
N SER A 392 4.07 7.27 6.27
CA SER A 392 4.26 7.74 7.65
C SER A 392 5.73 8.10 7.97
N ILE A 393 6.71 7.48 7.31
CA ILE A 393 8.11 7.90 7.37
C ILE A 393 8.30 9.25 6.69
N ILE A 394 7.76 9.43 5.47
CA ILE A 394 7.85 10.69 4.72
C ILE A 394 7.30 11.86 5.56
N PHE A 395 6.13 11.69 6.18
CA PHE A 395 5.53 12.77 6.97
C PHE A 395 6.26 13.08 8.27
N SER A 396 6.95 12.09 8.84
CA SER A 396 7.69 12.27 10.06
C SER A 396 9.00 13.02 9.82
N LEU A 397 9.77 12.60 8.81
CA LEU A 397 11.06 13.21 8.48
C LEU A 397 10.94 14.49 7.66
N PHE A 398 9.93 14.57 6.79
CA PHE A 398 9.72 15.69 5.88
C PHE A 398 8.29 16.26 6.01
N PRO A 399 7.93 16.92 7.14
CA PRO A 399 6.57 17.39 7.40
C PRO A 399 6.01 18.36 6.34
N LYS A 400 6.87 19.07 5.60
CA LYS A 400 6.48 19.99 4.52
C LYS A 400 6.07 19.29 3.23
N ARG A 401 6.45 18.03 3.03
CA ARG A 401 6.09 17.23 1.84
C ARG A 401 4.67 16.70 1.96
N GLN A 402 4.01 16.56 0.82
CA GLN A 402 2.60 16.17 0.75
C GLN A 402 2.42 14.95 -0.16
N THR A 403 1.33 14.22 0.07
CA THR A 403 0.84 13.19 -0.83
C THR A 403 -0.62 13.47 -1.18
N ALA A 404 -1.06 12.99 -2.34
CA ALA A 404 -2.39 13.22 -2.85
C ALA A 404 -3.00 11.97 -3.49
N GLN A 405 -4.28 12.09 -3.84
CA GLN A 405 -5.03 11.06 -4.54
C GLN A 405 -5.55 11.61 -5.88
N ALA A 406 -5.30 10.87 -6.95
CA ALA A 406 -5.84 11.11 -8.28
C ALA A 406 -7.03 10.17 -8.54
N LEU A 407 -8.25 10.60 -8.20
CA LEU A 407 -9.46 9.77 -8.34
C LEU A 407 -9.78 9.38 -9.80
N ARG A 408 -9.23 10.11 -10.77
CA ARG A 408 -9.36 9.82 -12.20
C ARG A 408 -8.37 8.76 -12.70
N ALA A 409 -7.28 8.52 -11.97
CA ALA A 409 -6.31 7.49 -12.30
C ALA A 409 -6.82 6.13 -11.77
N LYS A 410 -7.46 5.33 -12.62
CA LYS A 410 -8.13 4.09 -12.16
C LYS A 410 -7.26 2.86 -12.39
N ALA A 411 -7.22 1.98 -11.40
CA ALA A 411 -6.57 0.68 -11.45
C ALA A 411 -7.52 -0.41 -10.94
N PHE A 412 -7.58 -1.54 -11.62
CA PHE A 412 -8.50 -2.64 -11.33
C PHE A 412 -7.74 -3.81 -10.72
N THR A 413 -8.17 -4.26 -9.54
CA THR A 413 -7.53 -5.36 -8.80
C THR A 413 -8.51 -6.50 -8.59
N ILE A 414 -8.02 -7.74 -8.69
CA ILE A 414 -8.82 -8.94 -8.42
C ILE A 414 -9.11 -9.05 -6.91
N VAL A 415 -10.30 -9.54 -6.58
CA VAL A 415 -10.79 -9.66 -5.21
C VAL A 415 -10.78 -11.11 -4.76
N PRO A 416 -10.42 -11.41 -3.49
CA PRO A 416 -10.56 -12.75 -2.93
C PRO A 416 -11.97 -13.32 -3.10
N GLN A 417 -12.07 -14.50 -3.73
CA GLN A 417 -13.35 -15.17 -3.97
C GLN A 417 -13.72 -16.21 -2.91
N ASN A 418 -12.83 -16.49 -1.95
CA ASN A 418 -13.07 -17.45 -0.89
C ASN A 418 -12.79 -16.87 0.51
N TRP A 419 -13.50 -17.41 1.49
CA TRP A 419 -13.48 -16.92 2.87
C TRP A 419 -12.09 -16.93 3.51
N THR A 420 -11.32 -17.99 3.28
CA THR A 420 -9.99 -18.14 3.89
C THR A 420 -8.99 -17.11 3.37
N VAL A 421 -9.01 -16.85 2.06
CA VAL A 421 -8.15 -15.83 1.43
C VAL A 421 -8.63 -14.43 1.81
N PHE A 422 -9.94 -14.20 1.86
CA PHE A 422 -10.53 -12.96 2.35
C PHE A 422 -10.05 -12.63 3.77
N LEU A 423 -10.21 -13.56 4.73
CA LEU A 423 -9.78 -13.34 6.12
C LEU A 423 -8.26 -13.14 6.23
N SER A 424 -7.47 -13.89 5.46
CA SER A 424 -6.01 -13.69 5.40
C SER A 424 -5.63 -12.28 4.94
N GLN A 425 -6.27 -11.78 3.87
CA GLN A 425 -6.06 -10.41 3.39
C GLN A 425 -6.48 -9.37 4.43
N ARG A 426 -7.65 -9.56 5.07
CA ARG A 426 -8.18 -8.63 6.06
C ARG A 426 -7.38 -8.58 7.35
N LYS A 427 -6.83 -9.71 7.79
CA LYS A 427 -5.87 -9.74 8.91
C LYS A 427 -4.71 -8.77 8.66
N ARG A 428 -4.08 -8.89 7.49
CA ARG A 428 -2.90 -8.08 7.13
C ARG A 428 -3.25 -6.60 7.07
N TRP A 429 -4.37 -6.27 6.43
CA TRP A 429 -4.80 -4.87 6.30
C TRP A 429 -5.23 -4.27 7.64
N ALA A 430 -5.98 -5.01 8.46
CA ALA A 430 -6.43 -4.54 9.77
C ALA A 430 -5.25 -4.30 10.71
N LEU A 431 -4.38 -5.30 10.90
CA LEU A 431 -3.20 -5.18 11.76
C LEU A 431 -2.22 -4.12 11.24
N GLY A 432 -1.88 -4.15 9.96
CA GLY A 432 -0.95 -3.19 9.39
C GLY A 432 -1.48 -1.75 9.43
N SER A 433 -2.78 -1.54 9.17
CA SER A 433 -3.39 -0.22 9.29
C SER A 433 -3.41 0.28 10.73
N ILE A 434 -3.91 -0.52 11.69
CA ILE A 434 -4.06 -0.05 13.07
C ILE A 434 -2.72 0.19 13.76
N THR A 435 -1.73 -0.65 13.46
CA THR A 435 -0.35 -0.46 13.95
C THR A 435 0.28 0.80 13.36
N ASN A 436 0.04 1.10 12.08
CA ASN A 436 0.53 2.35 11.48
C ASN A 436 -0.11 3.58 12.15
N GLU A 437 -1.42 3.57 12.39
CA GLU A 437 -2.12 4.64 13.12
C GLU A 437 -1.56 4.79 14.55
N PHE A 438 -1.40 3.68 15.28
CA PHE A 438 -0.81 3.69 16.63
C PHE A 438 0.57 4.34 16.66
N VAL A 439 1.41 4.01 15.69
CA VAL A 439 2.76 4.58 15.58
C VAL A 439 2.71 6.06 15.18
N MET A 440 1.77 6.47 14.31
CA MET A 440 1.57 7.87 13.94
C MET A 440 1.21 8.78 15.12
N ILE A 441 0.57 8.24 16.18
CA ILE A 441 0.26 8.99 17.40
C ILE A 441 1.53 9.57 18.04
N PHE A 442 2.64 8.84 18.00
CA PHE A 442 3.87 9.17 18.72
C PHE A 442 4.98 9.71 17.81
N ARG A 443 4.88 9.54 16.49
CA ARG A 443 5.92 10.00 15.57
C ARG A 443 6.11 11.52 15.59
N PRO A 444 7.36 12.01 15.56
CA PRO A 444 7.63 13.43 15.40
C PRO A 444 7.21 13.90 14.00
N GLY A 445 6.90 15.19 13.84
CA GLY A 445 6.56 15.78 12.54
C GLY A 445 5.12 15.55 12.05
N ILE A 446 4.37 14.62 12.65
CA ILE A 446 2.95 14.40 12.31
C ILE A 446 2.10 15.56 12.82
N ILE A 447 1.33 16.16 11.90
CA ILE A 447 0.43 17.29 12.18
C ILE A 447 -0.72 16.88 13.12
N LEU A 448 -1.26 17.85 13.87
CA LEU A 448 -2.25 17.60 14.92
C LEU A 448 -3.52 16.89 14.39
N VAL A 449 -4.00 17.28 13.21
CA VAL A 449 -5.22 16.70 12.61
C VAL A 449 -5.05 15.20 12.35
N GLU A 450 -3.95 14.79 11.69
CA GLU A 450 -3.68 13.37 11.43
C GLU A 450 -3.40 12.59 12.72
N ARG A 451 -2.77 13.23 13.72
CA ARG A 451 -2.56 12.63 15.04
C ARG A 451 -3.87 12.36 15.76
N LEU A 452 -4.80 13.32 15.74
CA LEU A 452 -6.14 13.16 16.30
C LEU A 452 -6.92 12.04 15.58
N GLN A 453 -6.84 11.99 14.25
CA GLN A 453 -7.43 10.89 13.48
C GLN A 453 -6.87 9.52 13.89
N SER A 454 -5.55 9.44 14.10
CA SER A 454 -4.88 8.22 14.54
C SER A 454 -5.34 7.78 15.94
N ILE A 455 -5.46 8.72 16.87
CA ILE A 455 -5.98 8.46 18.22
C ILE A 455 -7.40 7.90 18.15
N VAL A 456 -8.28 8.56 17.39
CA VAL A 456 -9.69 8.13 17.25
C VAL A 456 -9.78 6.76 16.58
N ALA A 457 -8.97 6.50 15.54
CA ALA A 457 -8.96 5.21 14.86
C ALA A 457 -8.51 4.07 15.79
N VAL A 458 -7.41 4.25 16.52
CA VAL A 458 -6.89 3.28 17.50
C VAL A 458 -7.89 3.04 18.61
N LEU A 459 -8.44 4.12 19.18
CA LEU A 459 -9.44 4.02 20.25
C LEU A 459 -10.68 3.25 19.79
N THR A 460 -11.22 3.59 18.62
CA THR A 460 -12.42 2.94 18.04
C THR A 460 -12.20 1.45 17.83
N TRP A 461 -11.04 1.07 17.28
CA TRP A 461 -10.70 -0.34 17.09
C TRP A 461 -10.58 -1.08 18.43
N PHE A 462 -9.97 -0.44 19.43
CA PHE A 462 -9.79 -1.02 20.77
C PHE A 462 -11.12 -1.24 21.52
N ILE A 463 -12.08 -0.33 21.38
CA ILE A 463 -13.40 -0.39 22.04
C ILE A 463 -14.50 -1.02 21.18
N THR A 464 -14.14 -1.67 20.05
CA THR A 464 -15.13 -2.25 19.14
C THR A 464 -16.09 -3.25 19.84
N PRO A 465 -15.64 -4.15 20.75
CA PRO A 465 -16.57 -5.00 21.50
C PRO A 465 -17.58 -4.21 22.34
N PHE A 466 -17.14 -3.13 23.00
CA PHE A 466 -18.02 -2.21 23.73
C PHE A 466 -19.03 -1.52 22.80
N ILE A 467 -18.60 -1.05 21.62
CA ILE A 467 -19.49 -0.46 20.61
C ILE A 467 -20.58 -1.46 20.20
N MET A 468 -20.23 -2.73 19.98
CA MET A 468 -21.21 -3.77 19.63
C MET A 468 -22.24 -3.99 20.74
N ALA A 469 -21.80 -4.06 22.00
CA ALA A 469 -22.71 -4.16 23.15
C ALA A 469 -23.64 -2.93 23.25
N ALA A 470 -23.10 -1.73 23.02
CA ALA A 470 -23.88 -0.50 23.01
C ALA A 470 -24.94 -0.47 21.88
N VAL A 471 -24.60 -0.97 20.68
CA VAL A 471 -25.56 -1.09 19.57
C VAL A 471 -26.68 -2.07 19.90
N VAL A 472 -26.37 -3.24 20.46
CA VAL A 472 -27.40 -4.21 20.89
C VAL A 472 -28.32 -3.57 21.93
N LYS A 473 -27.76 -2.87 22.92
CA LYS A 473 -28.57 -2.19 23.94
C LYS A 473 -29.42 -1.08 23.35
N LEU A 474 -28.89 -0.30 22.41
CA LEU A 474 -29.64 0.73 21.71
C LEU A 474 -30.84 0.14 20.95
N ILE A 475 -30.66 -0.99 20.26
CA ILE A 475 -31.76 -1.67 19.55
C ILE A 475 -32.87 -2.08 20.54
N LEU A 476 -32.50 -2.66 21.69
CA LEU A 476 -33.48 -3.05 22.71
C LEU A 476 -34.27 -1.85 23.25
N ILE A 477 -33.59 -0.74 23.57
CA ILE A 477 -34.26 0.47 24.06
C ILE A 477 -35.14 1.10 22.97
N LEU A 478 -34.73 1.06 21.69
CA LEU A 478 -35.56 1.53 20.58
C LEU A 478 -36.86 0.73 20.45
N ILE A 479 -36.83 -0.59 20.69
CA ILE A 479 -38.01 -1.44 20.66
C ILE A 479 -38.93 -1.15 21.86
N GLU A 480 -38.36 -0.97 23.06
CA GLU A 480 -39.14 -0.78 24.29
C GLU A 480 -39.68 0.64 24.47
N ARG A 481 -38.89 1.66 24.09
CA ARG A 481 -39.09 3.08 24.44
C ARG A 481 -38.69 4.04 23.32
N GLY A 482 -38.86 3.62 22.06
CA GLY A 482 -38.48 4.42 20.88
C GLY A 482 -39.08 5.83 20.85
N ASP A 483 -40.35 5.99 21.27
CA ASP A 483 -41.05 7.28 21.27
C ASP A 483 -40.42 8.31 22.22
N GLU A 484 -39.81 7.86 23.32
CA GLU A 484 -39.10 8.74 24.24
C GLU A 484 -37.73 9.12 23.67
N LEU A 485 -37.01 8.16 23.08
CA LEU A 485 -35.70 8.38 22.47
C LEU A 485 -35.78 9.42 21.34
N VAL A 486 -36.78 9.32 20.46
CA VAL A 486 -36.94 10.24 19.33
C VAL A 486 -37.23 11.68 19.78
N LYS A 487 -37.72 11.88 21.01
CA LYS A 487 -37.93 13.22 21.59
C LYS A 487 -36.67 13.79 22.23
N ASP A 488 -35.67 12.95 22.53
CA ASP A 488 -34.41 13.41 23.13
C ASP A 488 -33.54 14.14 22.07
N PRO A 489 -33.24 15.43 22.27
CA PRO A 489 -32.51 16.22 21.27
C PRO A 489 -31.07 15.74 21.08
N VAL A 490 -30.43 15.19 22.13
CA VAL A 490 -29.05 14.69 22.05
C VAL A 490 -29.00 13.44 21.17
N PHE A 491 -29.88 12.48 21.43
CA PHE A 491 -30.03 11.28 20.62
C PHE A 491 -30.32 11.62 19.16
N MET A 492 -31.30 12.47 18.90
CA MET A 492 -31.66 12.88 17.53
C MET A 492 -30.50 13.57 16.81
N THR A 493 -29.71 14.38 17.52
CA THR A 493 -28.51 15.01 16.95
C THR A 493 -27.47 13.95 16.56
N LEU A 494 -27.16 13.01 17.44
CA LEU A 494 -26.17 11.96 17.18
C LEU A 494 -26.59 11.03 16.03
N ILE A 495 -27.88 10.63 15.98
CA ILE A 495 -28.43 9.84 14.89
C ILE A 495 -28.42 10.64 13.57
N SER A 496 -28.72 11.93 13.60
CA SER A 496 -28.65 12.79 12.40
C SER A 496 -27.22 12.87 11.85
N ILE A 497 -26.21 12.97 12.72
CA ILE A 497 -24.79 12.95 12.33
C ILE A 497 -24.41 11.59 11.72
N LEU A 498 -24.86 10.49 12.32
CA LEU A 498 -24.66 9.15 11.78
C LEU A 498 -25.36 8.96 10.43
N ALA A 499 -26.59 9.46 10.29
CA ALA A 499 -27.35 9.44 9.05
C ALA A 499 -26.65 10.25 7.95
N CYS A 500 -26.09 11.42 8.28
CA CYS A 500 -25.29 12.22 7.35
C CYS A 500 -24.08 11.45 6.82
N ARG A 501 -23.37 10.70 7.67
CA ARG A 501 -22.25 9.82 7.27
C ARG A 501 -22.70 8.77 6.25
N TYR A 502 -23.80 8.06 6.53
CA TYR A 502 -24.33 7.04 5.62
C TYR A 502 -24.89 7.62 4.34
N PHE A 503 -25.55 8.78 4.40
CA PHE A 503 -26.05 9.51 3.25
C PHE A 503 -24.91 10.00 2.36
N TYR A 504 -23.84 10.57 2.93
CA TYR A 504 -22.66 10.94 2.16
C TYR A 504 -22.03 9.72 1.47
N SER A 505 -21.95 8.60 2.18
CA SER A 505 -21.48 7.33 1.61
C SER A 505 -22.35 6.90 0.43
N LEU A 506 -23.68 6.94 0.56
CA LEU A 506 -24.61 6.69 -0.54
C LEU A 506 -24.34 7.64 -1.73
N CYS A 507 -24.07 8.92 -1.44
CA CYS A 507 -23.77 9.92 -2.46
C CYS A 507 -22.50 9.61 -3.27
N ILE A 508 -21.52 8.89 -2.72
CA ILE A 508 -20.31 8.45 -3.44
C ILE A 508 -20.67 7.66 -4.70
N GLY A 509 -21.76 6.89 -4.67
CA GLY A 509 -22.25 6.10 -5.79
C GLY A 509 -22.66 6.91 -7.03
N PHE A 510 -22.93 8.21 -6.88
CA PHE A 510 -23.33 9.07 -7.99
C PHE A 510 -22.15 9.76 -8.70
N TRP A 511 -21.01 9.95 -8.05
CA TRP A 511 -19.93 10.78 -8.60
C TRP A 511 -18.58 10.08 -8.76
N LEU A 512 -18.34 8.96 -8.07
CA LEU A 512 -17.07 8.22 -8.13
C LEU A 512 -17.03 7.15 -9.24
N PRO A 513 -18.09 6.34 -9.46
CA PRO A 513 -18.16 5.38 -10.57
C PRO A 513 -18.04 6.05 -11.94
N ARG A 514 -17.54 5.33 -12.96
CA ARG A 514 -17.37 5.88 -14.32
C ARG A 514 -18.68 5.98 -15.09
N ASN A 515 -19.58 5.03 -14.88
CA ASN A 515 -20.78 4.86 -15.66
C ASN A 515 -21.94 4.36 -14.78
N TRP A 516 -23.15 4.40 -15.34
CA TRP A 516 -24.36 3.97 -14.65
C TRP A 516 -24.35 2.50 -14.21
N PHE A 517 -23.60 1.64 -14.91
CA PHE A 517 -23.47 0.24 -14.56
C PHE A 517 -22.65 0.04 -13.27
N GLU A 518 -21.48 0.68 -13.19
CA GLU A 518 -20.65 0.70 -11.96
C GLU A 518 -21.40 1.35 -10.79
N SER A 519 -22.20 2.39 -11.06
CA SER A 519 -23.10 2.99 -10.05
C SER A 519 -24.15 2.00 -9.55
N ALA A 520 -24.79 1.23 -10.44
CA ALA A 520 -25.76 0.21 -10.05
C ALA A 520 -25.11 -0.89 -9.18
N GLN A 521 -23.92 -1.36 -9.57
CA GLN A 521 -23.12 -2.28 -8.77
C GLN A 521 -22.80 -1.70 -7.39
N TYR A 522 -22.40 -0.43 -7.33
CA TYR A 522 -22.14 0.26 -6.07
C TYR A 522 -23.38 0.32 -5.17
N PHE A 523 -24.56 0.66 -5.69
CA PHE A 523 -25.78 0.76 -4.87
C PHE A 523 -26.21 -0.60 -4.32
N VAL A 524 -26.19 -1.65 -5.14
CA VAL A 524 -26.47 -3.01 -4.67
C VAL A 524 -25.46 -3.43 -3.62
N GLY A 525 -24.17 -3.19 -3.89
CA GLY A 525 -23.09 -3.43 -2.93
C GLY A 525 -23.26 -2.61 -1.65
N TYR A 526 -23.75 -1.37 -1.72
CA TYR A 526 -23.90 -0.48 -0.59
C TYR A 526 -24.91 -1.04 0.41
N PHE A 527 -26.08 -1.46 -0.04
CA PHE A 527 -27.08 -2.07 0.83
C PHE A 527 -26.60 -3.41 1.39
N PHE A 528 -25.93 -4.22 0.56
CA PHE A 528 -25.32 -5.47 1.02
C PHE A 528 -24.25 -5.22 2.11
N HIS A 529 -23.34 -4.27 1.87
CA HIS A 529 -22.28 -3.89 2.80
C HIS A 529 -22.87 -3.27 4.08
N PHE A 530 -23.92 -2.45 3.99
CA PHE A 530 -24.58 -1.84 5.15
C PHE A 530 -25.07 -2.91 6.14
N ILE A 531 -25.62 -4.01 5.63
CA ILE A 531 -26.12 -5.13 6.45
C ILE A 531 -24.97 -6.01 6.96
N THR A 532 -24.00 -6.32 6.10
CA THR A 532 -22.97 -7.34 6.40
C THR A 532 -21.73 -6.81 7.11
N SER A 533 -21.34 -5.55 6.87
CA SER A 533 -20.11 -4.95 7.40
C SER A 533 -19.98 -5.02 8.93
N PRO A 534 -21.03 -4.77 9.75
CA PRO A 534 -20.93 -4.90 11.20
C PRO A 534 -20.47 -6.31 11.63
N PHE A 535 -21.00 -7.36 11.01
CA PHE A 535 -20.63 -8.74 11.29
C PHE A 535 -19.22 -9.06 10.77
N CYS A 536 -18.91 -8.66 9.54
CA CYS A 536 -17.59 -8.85 8.95
C CYS A 536 -16.49 -8.18 9.78
N ASN A 537 -16.72 -6.97 10.28
CA ASN A 537 -15.76 -6.24 11.10
C ASN A 537 -15.45 -6.96 12.43
N VAL A 538 -16.47 -7.53 13.08
CA VAL A 538 -16.26 -8.32 14.32
C VAL A 538 -15.47 -9.60 14.02
N VAL A 539 -15.82 -10.32 12.96
CA VAL A 539 -15.10 -11.54 12.56
C VAL A 539 -13.65 -11.21 12.24
N VAL A 540 -13.40 -10.15 11.46
CA VAL A 540 -12.05 -9.70 11.10
C VAL A 540 -11.28 -9.27 12.34
N LEU A 541 -11.89 -8.55 13.28
CA LEU A 541 -11.24 -8.15 14.53
C LEU A 541 -10.78 -9.37 15.33
N VAL A 542 -11.69 -10.31 15.59
CA VAL A 542 -11.38 -11.55 16.33
C VAL A 542 -10.30 -12.34 15.61
N TYR A 543 -10.48 -12.62 14.32
CA TYR A 543 -9.50 -13.36 13.53
C TYR A 543 -8.12 -12.69 13.53
N SER A 544 -8.08 -11.36 13.38
CA SER A 544 -6.82 -10.60 13.37
C SER A 544 -6.08 -10.68 14.70
N LEU A 545 -6.80 -10.59 15.81
CA LEU A 545 -6.22 -10.66 17.15
C LEU A 545 -5.73 -12.08 17.48
N PHE A 546 -6.51 -13.11 17.15
CA PHE A 546 -6.12 -14.49 17.43
C PHE A 546 -4.94 -14.97 16.58
N ASN A 547 -4.78 -14.41 15.38
CA ASN A 547 -3.71 -14.74 14.44
C ASN A 547 -2.64 -13.62 14.32
N SER A 548 -2.54 -12.71 15.30
CA SER A 548 -1.62 -11.58 15.24
C SER A 548 -0.15 -11.97 15.32
N ASP A 549 0.15 -13.16 15.86
CA ASP A 549 1.48 -13.78 15.95
C ASP A 549 1.84 -14.61 14.72
N ASP A 550 0.93 -14.71 13.74
CA ASP A 550 1.14 -15.43 12.48
C ASP A 550 1.42 -14.44 11.34
N PHE A 551 2.69 -14.34 10.96
CA PHE A 551 3.18 -13.48 9.88
C PHE A 551 3.15 -14.14 8.50
N LYS A 552 2.65 -15.38 8.40
CA LYS A 552 2.53 -16.08 7.14
C LYS A 552 1.55 -15.38 6.21
N TRP A 553 1.95 -15.27 4.93
CA TRP A 553 1.10 -14.79 3.84
C TRP A 553 -0.11 -15.71 3.54
N GLY A 554 -0.15 -16.89 4.17
CA GLY A 554 -1.27 -17.83 4.14
C GLY A 554 -1.50 -18.46 2.76
N LYS A 555 -2.65 -19.13 2.60
CA LYS A 555 -3.08 -19.81 1.35
C LYS A 555 -3.19 -18.92 0.10
N THR A 556 -2.96 -17.61 0.24
CA THR A 556 -3.11 -16.62 -0.84
C THR A 556 -2.09 -16.83 -1.96
N ARG A 557 -0.92 -17.40 -1.65
CA ARG A 557 0.21 -17.58 -2.57
C ARG A 557 1.03 -18.80 -2.16
N GLU A 558 0.40 -19.97 -2.10
CA GLU A 558 1.14 -21.23 -1.90
C GLU A 558 2.14 -21.44 -3.04
N VAL A 559 3.29 -22.02 -2.73
CA VAL A 559 4.33 -22.34 -3.71
C VAL A 559 4.56 -23.83 -3.68
N ILE A 560 4.78 -24.41 -4.85
CA ILE A 560 5.22 -25.79 -4.98
C ILE A 560 6.72 -25.74 -5.28
N ASP A 561 7.55 -26.39 -4.47
CA ASP A 561 8.97 -26.50 -4.80
C ASP A 561 9.14 -27.33 -6.09
N PRO A 562 10.06 -26.97 -7.00
CA PRO A 562 10.44 -27.84 -8.10
C PRO A 562 10.96 -29.18 -7.53
N GLU A 563 10.46 -30.31 -8.04
CA GLU A 563 10.97 -31.63 -7.66
C GLU A 563 12.47 -31.71 -8.02
N GLY A 564 13.35 -31.87 -7.03
CA GLY A 564 14.76 -32.23 -7.26
C GLY A 564 15.82 -31.30 -6.66
N GLU A 565 15.51 -30.03 -6.36
CA GLU A 565 16.44 -29.16 -5.62
C GLU A 565 16.17 -29.29 -4.11
N LYS A 566 16.66 -30.37 -3.50
CA LYS A 566 16.94 -30.33 -2.05
C LYS A 566 17.96 -29.23 -1.86
N GLY A 567 17.50 -28.08 -1.38
CA GLY A 567 18.29 -26.86 -1.28
C GLY A 567 19.65 -27.14 -0.66
N ASP A 568 20.71 -26.69 -1.34
CA ASP A 568 21.98 -26.44 -0.69
C ASP A 568 21.69 -25.68 0.60
N GLY A 569 22.21 -26.19 1.72
CA GLY A 569 21.86 -25.85 3.10
C GLY A 569 22.11 -24.41 3.54
N LEU A 570 22.18 -23.44 2.61
CA LEU A 570 22.43 -22.03 2.87
C LEU A 570 21.40 -21.06 2.24
N GLY A 571 20.51 -21.50 1.34
CA GLY A 571 19.68 -20.57 0.56
C GLY A 571 18.18 -20.86 0.45
N GLY A 572 17.74 -22.11 0.63
CA GLY A 572 16.33 -22.48 0.51
C GLY A 572 15.60 -22.44 1.84
N ARG A 573 14.96 -21.31 2.20
CA ARG A 573 13.92 -21.30 3.23
C ARG A 573 12.63 -20.79 2.59
N GLY A 574 11.65 -21.68 2.50
CA GLY A 574 10.32 -21.42 1.96
C GLY A 574 9.63 -20.26 2.66
N THR A 575 8.62 -19.72 1.98
CA THR A 575 7.75 -18.62 2.41
C THR A 575 7.50 -18.62 3.93
N HIS A 576 7.86 -17.52 4.59
CA HIS A 576 7.48 -17.27 5.98
C HIS A 576 6.44 -16.18 6.10
#